data_AF-A0A526V2N5-F1
#
_entry.id   AF-A0A526V2N5-F1
#
_cell.length_a   1.000
_cell.length_b   1.000
_cell.length_c   1.000
_cell.angle_alpha   90.00
_cell.angle_beta   90.00
_cell.angle_gamma   90.00
#
_symmetry.space_group_name_H-M   'P 1'
#
loop_
_entity.id
_entity.type
_entity.pdbx_description
1 polymer ?
#
loop_
_entity_poly.entity_id
_entity_poly.type
_entity_poly.pdbx_seq_one_letter_code
_entity_poly.pdbx_strand_id
1 'polypeptide(L)'
;MITRRSLLKASAATGLALAGSRLATPANAQGAKIRLGYVSPQTGPLAGFAESDAYNIKAFLASEAGKNFEVIVKDSQSNPNRAAEVAKSLIVDDEINLMLVGSTPENTNPVATTCEAEGVPVISTMAPWQPWFIGQQGNPADPASWKPFNFAYHYFWGLEDIVAVYTGMW
;
A
#
# COMPACT_ATOMS: atom_id res chain seq x y z
N MET A 1 -12.60 -56.14 -30.28
CA MET A 1 -11.69 -56.54 -29.20
C MET A 1 -11.23 -55.29 -28.46
N ILE A 2 -11.46 -55.22 -27.16
CA ILE A 2 -10.95 -54.11 -26.33
C ILE A 2 -9.46 -54.35 -26.13
N THR A 3 -8.63 -53.38 -26.52
CA THR A 3 -7.17 -53.48 -26.37
C THR A 3 -6.73 -52.62 -25.18
N ARG A 4 -5.66 -53.01 -24.48
CA ARG A 4 -5.11 -52.23 -23.35
C ARG A 4 -4.87 -50.76 -23.70
N ARG A 5 -4.48 -50.50 -24.95
CA ARG A 5 -4.27 -49.14 -25.49
C ARG A 5 -5.57 -48.37 -25.68
N SER A 6 -6.68 -49.01 -26.08
CA SER A 6 -7.99 -48.32 -26.18
C SER A 6 -8.58 -48.05 -24.80
N LEU A 7 -8.33 -48.94 -23.83
CA LEU A 7 -8.76 -48.76 -22.44
C LEU A 7 -8.01 -47.59 -21.77
N LEU A 8 -6.69 -47.49 -21.98
CA LEU A 8 -5.85 -46.38 -21.46
C LEU A 8 -6.21 -45.02 -22.07
N LYS A 9 -6.51 -44.98 -23.38
CA LYS A 9 -6.95 -43.75 -24.04
C LYS A 9 -8.35 -43.31 -23.57
N ALA A 10 -9.26 -44.26 -23.38
CA ALA A 10 -10.60 -43.97 -22.87
C ALA A 10 -10.57 -43.48 -21.41
N SER A 11 -9.76 -44.10 -20.55
CA SER A 11 -9.62 -43.70 -19.14
C SER A 11 -8.94 -42.33 -18.96
N ALA A 12 -7.97 -41.97 -19.81
CA ALA A 12 -7.39 -40.63 -19.82
C ALA A 12 -8.41 -39.54 -20.19
N ALA A 13 -9.26 -39.79 -21.19
CA ALA A 13 -10.29 -38.85 -21.62
C ALA A 13 -11.40 -38.66 -20.56
N THR A 14 -11.80 -39.74 -19.87
CA THR A 14 -12.83 -39.67 -18.81
C THR A 14 -12.29 -39.06 -17.51
N GLY A 15 -11.02 -39.26 -17.18
CA GLY A 15 -10.37 -38.68 -15.99
C GLY A 15 -10.24 -37.15 -16.06
N LEU A 16 -9.95 -36.59 -17.23
CA LEU A 16 -9.87 -35.14 -17.46
C LEU A 16 -11.25 -34.47 -17.41
N ALA A 17 -12.31 -35.13 -17.90
CA ALA A 17 -13.68 -34.61 -17.85
C ALA A 17 -14.24 -34.55 -16.42
N LEU A 18 -13.88 -35.50 -15.55
CA LEU A 18 -14.30 -35.52 -14.15
C LEU A 18 -13.43 -34.61 -13.24
N ALA A 19 -12.19 -34.32 -13.64
CA ALA A 19 -11.30 -33.42 -12.90
C ALA A 19 -11.53 -31.93 -13.24
N GLY A 20 -11.98 -31.60 -14.46
CA GLY A 20 -12.22 -30.21 -14.87
C GLY A 20 -13.37 -29.51 -14.13
N SER A 21 -14.26 -30.26 -13.48
CA SER A 21 -15.44 -29.73 -12.77
C SER A 21 -15.16 -29.30 -11.32
N ARG A 22 -13.92 -29.48 -10.83
CA ARG A 22 -13.53 -29.17 -9.44
C ARG A 22 -12.35 -28.21 -9.33
N LEU A 23 -12.07 -27.44 -10.38
CA LEU A 23 -11.30 -26.22 -10.18
C LEU A 23 -12.14 -25.34 -9.26
N ALA A 24 -11.70 -25.18 -8.02
CA ALA A 24 -12.33 -24.30 -7.06
C ALA A 24 -12.50 -22.93 -7.73
N THR A 25 -13.74 -22.57 -8.04
CA THR A 25 -14.07 -21.20 -8.38
C THR A 25 -13.63 -20.36 -7.20
N PRO A 26 -12.82 -19.31 -7.38
CA PRO A 26 -12.43 -18.44 -6.27
C PRO A 26 -13.72 -17.99 -5.60
N ALA A 27 -13.84 -18.29 -4.30
CA ALA A 27 -14.94 -17.80 -3.50
C ALA A 27 -14.74 -16.28 -3.41
N ASN A 28 -15.36 -15.55 -4.33
CA ASN A 28 -15.49 -14.11 -4.20
C ASN A 28 -16.32 -13.86 -2.95
N ALA A 29 -15.67 -13.36 -1.89
CA ALA A 29 -16.34 -12.97 -0.67
C ALA A 29 -17.25 -11.78 -0.99
N GLN A 30 -18.45 -12.07 -1.46
CA GLN A 30 -19.46 -11.08 -1.81
C GLN A 30 -19.72 -10.22 -0.56
N GLY A 31 -19.29 -8.95 -0.60
CA GLY A 31 -19.46 -8.01 0.51
C GLY A 31 -18.27 -7.88 1.48
N ALA A 32 -17.13 -8.54 1.24
CA ALA A 32 -15.91 -8.25 1.99
C ALA A 32 -15.42 -6.83 1.66
N LYS A 33 -15.16 -6.03 2.70
CA LYS A 33 -14.59 -4.69 2.55
C LYS A 33 -13.11 -4.76 2.25
N ILE A 34 -12.63 -3.82 1.44
CA ILE A 34 -11.19 -3.61 1.21
C ILE A 34 -10.62 -2.92 2.46
N ARG A 35 -9.67 -3.57 3.12
CA ARG A 35 -9.02 -3.06 4.33
C ARG A 35 -7.89 -2.11 3.94
N LEU A 36 -7.98 -0.86 4.38
CA LEU A 36 -6.98 0.18 4.20
C LEU A 36 -6.25 0.40 5.52
N GLY A 37 -4.94 0.29 5.52
CA GLY A 37 -4.11 0.77 6.62
C GLY A 37 -3.81 2.24 6.44
N TYR A 38 -3.86 3.03 7.50
CA TYR A 38 -3.44 4.43 7.48
C TYR A 38 -2.52 4.73 8.65
N VAL A 39 -1.28 5.11 8.35
CA VAL A 39 -0.31 5.51 9.38
C VAL A 39 -0.25 7.03 9.44
N SER A 40 -0.63 7.59 10.59
CA SER A 40 -0.75 9.03 10.81
C SER A 40 0.00 9.44 12.08
N PRO A 41 0.74 10.56 12.09
CA PRO A 41 1.41 11.05 13.29
C PRO A 41 0.42 11.83 14.16
N GLN A 42 -0.55 11.15 14.77
CA GLN A 42 -1.65 11.78 15.51
C GLN A 42 -1.20 12.42 16.83
N THR A 43 -0.05 12.01 17.35
CA THR A 43 0.57 12.60 18.53
C THR A 43 2.03 12.96 18.31
N GLY A 44 2.57 13.80 19.20
CA GLY A 44 3.94 14.30 19.13
C GLY A 44 4.09 15.57 18.27
N PRO A 45 5.33 15.96 17.93
CA PRO A 45 5.61 17.23 17.24
C PRO A 45 4.96 17.41 15.87
N LEU A 46 4.60 16.32 15.18
CA LEU A 46 3.98 16.35 13.85
C LEU A 46 2.44 16.28 13.91
N ALA A 47 1.83 16.27 15.10
CA ALA A 47 0.37 16.15 15.27
C ALA A 47 -0.44 17.19 14.49
N GLY A 48 0.11 18.40 14.30
CA GLY A 48 -0.50 19.45 13.48
C GLY A 48 -0.76 19.02 12.02
N PHE A 49 0.06 18.11 11.47
CA PHE A 49 -0.14 17.58 10.12
C PHE A 49 -1.27 16.55 10.03
N ALA A 50 -1.72 16.00 11.16
CA ALA A 50 -2.75 14.97 11.24
C ALA A 50 -4.13 15.51 11.64
N GLU A 51 -4.26 16.82 11.90
CA GLU A 51 -5.49 17.43 12.43
C GLU A 51 -6.72 17.14 11.58
N SER A 52 -6.55 17.12 10.25
CA SER A 52 -7.66 16.92 9.31
C SER A 52 -7.99 15.44 9.02
N ASP A 53 -7.15 14.51 9.47
CA ASP A 53 -7.21 13.12 9.02
C ASP A 53 -8.54 12.44 9.38
N ALA A 54 -8.97 12.58 10.62
CA ALA A 54 -10.23 11.98 11.08
C ALA A 54 -11.45 12.54 10.33
N TYR A 55 -11.42 13.83 9.99
CA TYR A 55 -12.47 14.46 9.18
C TYR A 55 -12.49 13.88 7.76
N ASN A 56 -11.33 13.81 7.11
CA ASN A 56 -11.21 13.31 5.73
C ASN A 56 -11.60 11.82 5.63
N ILE A 57 -11.15 10.99 6.57
CA ILE A 57 -11.50 9.57 6.63
C ILE A 57 -13.01 9.39 6.81
N LYS A 58 -13.63 10.17 7.72
CA LYS A 58 -15.07 10.14 7.93
C LYS A 58 -15.84 10.55 6.67
N ALA A 59 -15.39 11.61 6.00
CA ALA A 59 -15.99 12.07 4.75
C ALA A 59 -15.88 11.02 3.63
N PHE A 60 -14.71 10.39 3.50
CA PHE A 60 -14.48 9.30 2.55
C PHE A 60 -15.42 8.12 2.81
N LEU A 61 -15.49 7.63 4.04
CA LEU A 61 -16.34 6.48 4.41
C LEU A 61 -17.84 6.76 4.24
N ALA A 62 -18.27 8.03 4.24
CA ALA A 62 -19.64 8.43 3.96
C ALA A 62 -19.99 8.45 2.45
N SER A 63 -18.99 8.45 1.57
CA SER A 63 -19.20 8.41 0.11
C SER A 63 -19.68 7.04 -0.36
N GLU A 64 -20.28 6.97 -1.55
CA GLU A 64 -20.72 5.70 -2.14
C GLU A 64 -19.55 4.73 -2.35
N ALA A 65 -18.40 5.24 -2.79
CA ALA A 65 -17.18 4.43 -2.95
C ALA A 65 -16.66 3.92 -1.60
N GLY A 66 -16.62 4.80 -0.58
CA GLY A 66 -16.09 4.50 0.76
C GLY A 66 -16.81 3.38 1.50
N LYS A 67 -18.07 3.09 1.15
CA LYS A 67 -18.83 1.96 1.70
C LYS A 67 -18.15 0.60 1.47
N ASN A 68 -17.35 0.47 0.41
CA ASN A 68 -16.60 -0.74 0.08
C ASN A 68 -15.31 -0.90 0.91
N PHE A 69 -14.98 0.07 1.76
CA PHE A 69 -13.72 0.10 2.48
C PHE A 69 -13.91 0.05 4.00
N GLU A 70 -12.86 -0.43 4.67
CA GLU A 70 -12.63 -0.32 6.09
C GLU A 70 -11.26 0.33 6.29
N VAL A 71 -11.17 1.39 7.11
CA VAL A 71 -9.92 2.11 7.35
C VAL A 71 -9.47 1.87 8.78
N ILE A 72 -8.25 1.34 8.93
CA ILE A 72 -7.61 1.08 10.22
C ILE A 72 -6.46 2.07 10.37
N VAL A 73 -6.58 2.95 11.35
CA VAL A 73 -5.60 4.02 11.59
C VAL A 73 -4.65 3.60 12.72
N LYS A 74 -3.34 3.82 12.54
CA LYS A 74 -2.36 3.70 13.62
C LYS A 74 -1.52 4.96 13.78
N ASP A 75 -1.36 5.36 15.03
CA ASP A 75 -0.56 6.51 15.40
C ASP A 75 0.95 6.18 15.37
N SER A 76 1.70 6.93 14.55
CA SER A 76 3.16 6.83 14.50
C SER A 76 3.87 7.65 15.58
N GLN A 77 3.14 8.48 16.34
CA GLN A 77 3.65 9.28 17.45
C GLN A 77 4.81 10.19 17.04
N SER A 78 4.81 10.66 15.79
CA SER A 78 5.91 11.45 15.21
C SER A 78 7.29 10.77 15.30
N ASN A 79 7.32 9.43 15.28
CA ASN A 79 8.55 8.66 15.44
C ASN A 79 8.73 7.67 14.26
N PRO A 80 9.84 7.74 13.50
CA PRO A 80 10.07 6.87 12.35
C PRO A 80 10.09 5.37 12.66
N ASN A 81 10.64 4.96 13.81
CA ASN A 81 10.68 3.55 14.21
C ASN A 81 9.27 3.05 14.52
N ARG A 82 8.48 3.86 15.23
CA ARG A 82 7.09 3.54 15.51
C ARG A 82 6.26 3.49 14.22
N ALA A 83 6.50 4.41 13.27
CA ALA A 83 5.84 4.40 11.96
C ALA A 83 6.05 3.08 11.21
N ALA A 84 7.28 2.58 11.16
CA ALA A 84 7.60 1.26 10.58
C ALA A 84 6.93 0.11 11.36
N GLU A 85 6.96 0.16 12.69
CA GLU A 85 6.35 -0.87 13.55
C GLU A 85 4.84 -0.98 13.32
N VAL A 86 4.12 0.16 13.32
CA VAL A 86 2.67 0.15 13.12
C VAL A 86 2.30 -0.20 11.69
N ALA A 87 3.12 0.17 10.70
CA ALA A 87 2.95 -0.28 9.33
C ALA A 87 3.05 -1.81 9.24
N LYS A 88 4.07 -2.40 9.86
CA LYS A 88 4.23 -3.86 9.91
C LYS A 88 3.07 -4.54 10.63
N SER A 89 2.60 -3.98 11.74
CA SER A 89 1.43 -4.51 12.46
C SER A 89 0.14 -4.40 11.63
N LEU A 90 -0.06 -3.33 10.86
CA LEU A 90 -1.19 -3.23 9.90
C LEU A 90 -1.12 -4.32 8.82
N ILE A 91 0.10 -4.65 8.35
CA ILE A 91 0.31 -5.67 7.32
C ILE A 91 0.09 -7.08 7.88
N VAL A 92 0.70 -7.39 9.03
CA VAL A 92 0.76 -8.75 9.58
C VAL A 92 -0.46 -9.09 10.43
N ASP A 93 -0.87 -8.19 11.31
CA ASP A 93 -1.95 -8.45 12.27
C ASP A 93 -3.32 -8.07 11.67
N ASP A 94 -3.36 -6.93 10.98
CA ASP A 94 -4.59 -6.41 10.38
C ASP A 94 -4.77 -6.79 8.91
N GLU A 95 -3.84 -7.54 8.30
CA GLU A 95 -3.96 -8.08 6.93
C GLU A 95 -4.56 -7.07 5.92
N ILE A 96 -4.08 -5.83 5.94
CA ILE A 96 -4.58 -4.77 5.07
C ILE A 96 -4.32 -5.11 3.59
N ASN A 97 -5.16 -4.59 2.69
CA ASN A 97 -5.00 -4.75 1.25
C ASN A 97 -4.16 -3.63 0.62
N LEU A 98 -4.19 -2.43 1.21
CA LEU A 98 -3.50 -1.24 0.71
C LEU A 98 -3.10 -0.35 1.89
N MET A 99 -1.86 0.13 1.89
CA MET A 99 -1.38 1.12 2.84
C MET A 99 -1.54 2.54 2.30
N LEU A 100 -1.95 3.46 3.17
CA LEU A 100 -1.98 4.89 2.94
C LEU A 100 -1.11 5.58 4.00
N VAL A 101 -0.35 6.61 3.60
CA VAL A 101 0.46 7.39 4.53
C VAL A 101 0.64 8.83 4.06
N GLY A 102 0.54 9.78 4.98
CA GLY A 102 0.74 11.21 4.73
C GLY A 102 1.75 11.86 5.67
N SER A 103 1.71 13.19 5.71
CA SER A 103 2.55 14.06 6.55
C SER A 103 3.98 14.26 6.03
N THR A 104 5.01 13.98 6.83
CA THR A 104 6.41 14.34 6.53
C THR A 104 7.26 13.11 6.14
N PRO A 105 8.48 13.29 5.60
CA PRO A 105 9.39 12.17 5.30
C PRO A 105 9.63 11.23 6.48
N GLU A 106 9.65 11.74 7.71
CA GLU A 106 9.81 10.96 8.95
C GLU A 106 8.68 9.93 9.16
N ASN A 107 7.51 10.14 8.55
CA ASN A 107 6.39 9.22 8.57
C ASN A 107 6.28 8.42 7.27
N THR A 108 6.33 9.09 6.11
CA THR A 108 6.09 8.45 4.81
C THR A 108 7.19 7.47 4.41
N ASN A 109 8.47 7.79 4.66
CA ASN A 109 9.61 6.97 4.22
C ASN A 109 9.67 5.61 4.95
N PRO A 110 9.65 5.53 6.30
CA PRO A 110 9.69 4.24 6.99
C PRO A 110 8.49 3.36 6.69
N VAL A 111 7.30 3.94 6.51
CA VAL A 111 6.09 3.20 6.12
C VAL A 111 6.23 2.65 4.70
N ALA A 112 6.66 3.48 3.75
CA ALA A 112 6.85 3.06 2.36
C ALA A 112 7.93 1.97 2.23
N THR A 113 9.05 2.12 2.94
CA THR A 113 10.12 1.12 2.99
C THR A 113 9.61 -0.21 3.54
N THR A 114 8.79 -0.19 4.59
CA THR A 114 8.20 -1.40 5.18
C THR A 114 7.26 -2.07 4.16
N CYS A 115 6.42 -1.30 3.48
CA CYS A 115 5.48 -1.81 2.48
C CYS A 115 6.20 -2.40 1.25
N GLU A 116 7.25 -1.73 0.76
CA GLU A 116 8.09 -2.24 -0.33
C GLU A 116 8.76 -3.57 0.04
N ALA A 117 9.26 -3.70 1.27
CA ALA A 117 9.90 -4.92 1.75
C ALA A 117 8.91 -6.09 1.91
N GLU A 118 7.68 -5.81 2.33
CA GLU A 118 6.63 -6.81 2.55
C GLU A 118 5.78 -7.08 1.29
N GLY A 119 6.02 -6.37 0.18
CA GLY A 119 5.27 -6.53 -1.06
C GLY A 119 3.82 -6.03 -0.98
N VAL A 120 3.55 -5.05 -0.12
CA VAL A 120 2.21 -4.45 0.05
C VAL A 120 2.18 -3.10 -0.67
N PRO A 121 1.19 -2.86 -1.56
CA PRO A 121 1.04 -1.56 -2.20
C PRO A 121 0.86 -0.44 -1.16
N VAL A 122 1.54 0.69 -1.39
CA VAL A 122 1.43 1.89 -0.56
C VAL A 122 1.26 3.13 -1.42
N ILE A 123 0.28 3.96 -1.07
CA ILE A 123 0.13 5.31 -1.62
C ILE A 123 0.57 6.30 -0.55
N SER A 124 1.52 7.17 -0.92
CA SER A 124 2.03 8.21 -0.02
C SER A 124 1.93 9.61 -0.62
N THR A 125 1.63 10.58 0.24
CA THR A 125 1.47 12.00 -0.14
C THR A 125 2.09 12.92 0.90
N MET A 126 2.10 14.23 0.65
CA MET A 126 2.46 15.32 1.60
C MET A 126 3.96 15.52 1.92
N ALA A 127 4.85 14.65 1.44
CA ALA A 127 6.29 14.85 1.52
C ALA A 127 6.87 15.25 0.15
N PRO A 128 7.77 16.26 0.04
CA PRO A 128 8.35 16.63 -1.26
C PRO A 128 9.03 15.45 -1.96
N TRP A 129 8.84 15.31 -3.27
CA TRP A 129 9.22 14.09 -3.96
C TRP A 129 10.73 13.81 -3.89
N GLN A 130 11.59 14.83 -3.88
CA GLN A 130 13.04 14.64 -3.78
C GLN A 130 13.49 14.03 -2.45
N PRO A 131 13.21 14.62 -1.27
CA PRO A 131 13.60 14.02 0.00
C PRO A 131 12.90 12.67 0.25
N TRP A 132 11.74 12.44 -0.35
CA TRP A 132 11.10 11.13 -0.33
C TRP A 132 11.86 10.10 -1.19
N PHE A 133 12.07 10.38 -2.48
CA PHE A 133 12.64 9.41 -3.42
C PHE A 133 14.15 9.23 -3.25
N ILE A 134 14.91 10.32 -3.20
CA ILE A 134 16.38 10.32 -3.21
C ILE A 134 16.91 9.79 -1.87
N GLY A 135 16.28 10.19 -0.75
CA GLY A 135 16.69 9.77 0.59
C GLY A 135 16.53 8.26 0.86
N GLN A 136 15.74 7.56 0.04
CA GLN A 136 15.50 6.13 0.15
C GLN A 136 16.37 5.30 -0.82
N GLN A 137 17.21 5.93 -1.64
CA GLN A 137 18.10 5.23 -2.56
C GLN A 137 19.32 4.65 -1.83
N GLY A 138 19.83 3.51 -2.31
CA GLY A 138 21.02 2.88 -1.72
C GLY A 138 22.28 3.75 -1.82
N ASN A 139 22.40 4.56 -2.89
CA ASN A 139 23.42 5.61 -3.01
C ASN A 139 22.76 6.92 -3.50
N PRO A 140 22.32 7.80 -2.58
CA PRO A 140 21.66 9.06 -2.94
C PRO A 140 22.54 10.01 -3.76
N ALA A 141 23.87 9.90 -3.65
CA ALA A 141 24.82 10.78 -4.34
C ALA A 141 25.09 10.36 -5.81
N ASP A 142 24.63 9.19 -6.23
CA ASP A 142 24.83 8.67 -7.59
C ASP A 142 23.48 8.41 -8.28
N PRO A 143 22.94 9.37 -9.04
CA PRO A 143 21.66 9.22 -9.74
C PRO A 143 21.60 8.05 -10.71
N ALA A 144 22.73 7.59 -11.25
CA ALA A 144 22.77 6.45 -12.15
C ALA A 144 22.50 5.12 -11.42
N SER A 145 22.65 5.09 -10.09
CA SER A 145 22.40 3.93 -9.24
C SER A 145 20.96 3.82 -8.73
N TRP A 146 20.16 4.88 -8.89
CA TRP A 146 18.81 4.95 -8.34
C TRP A 146 17.88 3.92 -8.96
N LYS A 147 17.00 3.36 -8.13
CA LYS A 147 16.05 2.32 -8.52
C LYS A 147 14.61 2.76 -8.27
N PRO A 148 13.67 2.32 -9.12
CA PRO A 148 12.26 2.52 -8.87
C PRO A 148 11.79 1.62 -7.71
N PHE A 149 10.67 2.01 -7.12
CA PHE A 149 9.89 1.19 -6.20
C PHE A 149 8.89 0.33 -6.99
N ASN A 150 8.57 -0.86 -6.49
CA ASN A 150 7.59 -1.77 -7.10
C ASN A 150 6.21 -1.64 -6.47
N PHE A 151 6.16 -1.30 -5.18
CA PHE A 151 4.92 -1.24 -4.40
C PHE A 151 4.64 0.17 -3.86
N ALA A 152 5.62 1.07 -3.86
CA ALA A 152 5.42 2.44 -3.41
C ALA A 152 5.06 3.41 -4.54
N TYR A 153 3.89 4.05 -4.39
CA TYR A 153 3.36 5.08 -5.27
C TYR A 153 3.31 6.40 -4.51
N HIS A 154 4.14 7.35 -4.91
CA HIS A 154 4.26 8.64 -4.24
C HIS A 154 3.85 9.78 -5.15
N TYR A 155 3.05 10.71 -4.63
CA TYR A 155 2.67 11.92 -5.34
C TYR A 155 2.68 13.13 -4.40
N PHE A 156 3.57 14.07 -4.71
CA PHE A 156 3.59 15.42 -4.14
C PHE A 156 4.48 16.30 -5.04
N TRP A 157 4.21 17.60 -5.07
CA TRP A 157 5.12 18.59 -5.64
C TRP A 157 6.52 18.53 -5.00
N GLY A 158 7.52 19.03 -5.74
CA GLY A 158 8.90 18.96 -5.30
C GLY A 158 9.42 20.27 -4.70
N LEU A 159 10.68 20.25 -4.27
CA LEU A 159 11.36 21.41 -3.71
C LEU A 159 11.52 22.56 -4.72
N GLU A 160 11.68 22.25 -6.01
CA GLU A 160 11.69 23.21 -7.11
C GLU A 160 10.37 24.00 -7.18
N ASP A 161 9.24 23.32 -7.02
CA ASP A 161 7.92 23.95 -7.04
C ASP A 161 7.69 24.80 -5.78
N ILE A 162 8.10 24.27 -4.62
CA ILE A 162 8.04 24.97 -3.34
C ILE A 162 8.85 26.27 -3.44
N VAL A 163 10.10 26.20 -3.89
CA VAL A 163 10.95 27.40 -4.04
C VAL A 163 10.31 28.40 -4.99
N ALA A 164 9.80 27.96 -6.14
CA ALA A 164 9.14 28.85 -7.10
C ALA A 164 7.91 29.57 -6.49
N VAL A 165 7.07 28.86 -5.73
CA VAL A 165 5.90 29.46 -5.08
C VAL A 165 6.32 30.45 -3.99
N TYR A 166 7.19 30.04 -3.07
CA TYR A 166 7.59 30.91 -1.95
C TYR A 166 8.36 32.14 -2.43
N THR A 167 9.21 32.01 -3.45
CA THR A 167 9.90 33.17 -4.02
C THR A 167 8.95 34.10 -4.77
N GLY A 168 7.91 33.59 -5.43
CA GLY A 168 6.90 34.40 -6.12
C GLY A 168 5.85 35.07 -5.22
N MET A 169 5.78 34.70 -3.94
CA MET A 169 4.92 35.36 -2.95
C MET A 169 5.46 36.72 -2.48
N TRP A 170 6.75 36.98 -2.68
CA TRP A 170 7.44 38.22 -2.29
C TRP A 170 7.80 39.04 -3.53
#